data_AF-A0A832FNE5-F1
#
_entry.id   AF-A0A832FNE5-F1
#
_cell.length_a   1.000
_cell.length_b   1.000
_cell.length_c   1.000
_cell.angle_alpha   90.00
_cell.angle_beta   90.00
_cell.angle_gamma   90.00
#
_symmetry.space_group_name_H-M   'P 1'
#
loop_
_entity.id
_entity.type
_entity.pdbx_description
1 polymer ?
#
loop_
_entity_poly.entity_id
_entity_poly.type
_entity_poly.pdbx_seq_one_letter_code
_entity_poly.pdbx_strand_id
1 'polypeptide(L)'
;MRDIGIIKGGCVAVKDGRIIAVGKTSDVRKGVRAETIINASGKTVMPGFVDPHTHLIFAGSREDEFQMRVEGASYMDILRAGGGILKTVRETRKASADELLGFGLNTLDVMLCYGTTTVEAKSGYGLTTKDEMKILGVIKRLNQLHAVDVVPTFMGAHAVPAEYRNAPEDYVKIVVEEMIPKVAEKELAEFCDVFC
;
A
#
# COMPACT_ATOMS: atom_id res chain seq x y z
N MET A 1 -21.93 11.80 4.55
CA MET A 1 -21.66 12.83 3.52
C MET A 1 -22.78 12.76 2.48
N ARG A 2 -23.52 13.84 2.21
CA ARG A 2 -24.59 13.86 1.18
C ARG A 2 -24.33 14.85 0.04
N ASP A 3 -23.49 15.84 0.27
CA ASP A 3 -23.05 16.80 -0.74
C ASP A 3 -21.63 16.43 -1.19
N ILE A 4 -21.44 16.33 -2.50
CA ILE A 4 -20.18 15.99 -3.15
C ILE A 4 -19.54 17.21 -3.86
N GLY A 5 -20.08 18.41 -3.65
CA GLY A 5 -19.43 19.67 -4.04
C GLY A 5 -19.26 19.88 -5.55
N ILE A 6 -20.25 19.46 -6.37
CA ILE A 6 -20.15 19.53 -7.83
C ILE A 6 -20.08 20.98 -8.32
N ILE A 7 -19.05 21.29 -9.12
CA ILE A 7 -18.92 22.55 -9.86
C ILE A 7 -19.14 22.31 -11.35
N LYS A 8 -20.35 22.60 -11.85
CA LYS A 8 -20.65 22.52 -13.30
C LYS A 8 -19.87 23.60 -14.07
N GLY A 9 -19.26 23.22 -15.19
CA GLY A 9 -18.39 24.11 -15.96
C GLY A 9 -17.12 24.51 -15.19
N GLY A 10 -16.65 23.62 -14.32
CA GLY A 10 -15.51 23.84 -13.43
C GLY A 10 -14.16 23.91 -14.14
N CYS A 11 -13.19 24.48 -13.45
CA CYS A 11 -11.79 24.60 -13.85
C CYS A 11 -10.91 24.45 -12.60
N VAL A 12 -9.77 23.78 -12.76
CA VAL A 12 -8.70 23.67 -11.77
C VAL A 12 -7.45 24.31 -12.38
N ALA A 13 -6.81 25.20 -11.62
CA ALA A 13 -5.52 25.77 -12.00
C ALA A 13 -4.43 25.22 -11.09
N VAL A 14 -3.31 24.83 -11.69
CA VAL A 14 -2.17 24.22 -11.01
C VAL A 14 -0.90 25.01 -11.32
N LYS A 15 -0.08 25.25 -10.31
CA LYS A 15 1.25 25.85 -10.44
C LYS A 15 2.20 25.16 -9.45
N ASP A 16 3.41 24.81 -9.90
CA ASP A 16 4.45 24.19 -9.07
C ASP A 16 3.96 22.97 -8.28
N GLY A 17 3.18 22.10 -8.95
CA GLY A 17 2.61 20.88 -8.36
C GLY A 17 1.44 21.10 -7.40
N ARG A 18 0.97 22.34 -7.21
CA ARG A 18 -0.11 22.67 -6.27
C ARG A 18 -1.31 23.29 -6.97
N ILE A 19 -2.50 22.97 -6.47
CA ILE A 19 -3.73 23.62 -6.89
C ILE A 19 -3.76 25.05 -6.34
N ILE A 20 -3.85 26.04 -7.24
CA ILE A 20 -3.90 27.47 -6.89
C ILE A 20 -5.30 28.07 -7.00
N ALA A 21 -6.22 27.43 -7.74
CA ALA A 21 -7.62 27.83 -7.83
C ALA A 21 -8.50 26.67 -8.28
N VAL A 22 -9.73 26.62 -7.74
CA VAL A 22 -10.81 25.72 -8.18
C VAL A 22 -12.10 26.52 -8.22
N GLY A 23 -12.87 26.42 -9.30
CA GLY A 23 -14.11 27.16 -9.43
C GLY A 23 -14.72 27.06 -10.82
N LYS A 24 -15.69 27.92 -11.13
CA LYS A 24 -16.20 28.04 -12.49
C LYS A 24 -15.10 28.54 -13.42
N THR A 25 -15.07 28.00 -14.64
CA THR A 25 -14.06 28.38 -15.65
C THR A 25 -13.97 29.88 -15.87
N SER A 26 -15.11 30.57 -15.93
CA SER A 26 -15.18 32.03 -16.11
C SER A 26 -14.53 32.82 -14.98
N ASP A 27 -14.56 32.31 -13.75
CA ASP A 27 -14.04 33.01 -12.58
C ASP A 27 -12.55 32.75 -12.42
N VAL A 28 -12.11 31.50 -12.58
CA VAL A 28 -10.67 31.15 -12.54
C VAL A 28 -9.89 31.90 -13.61
N ARG A 29 -10.42 32.00 -14.84
CA ARG A 29 -9.74 32.67 -15.97
C ARG A 29 -9.62 34.19 -15.84
N LYS A 30 -10.33 34.84 -14.91
CA LYS A 30 -10.15 36.27 -14.64
C LYS A 30 -8.81 36.56 -13.95
N GLY A 31 -8.39 35.67 -13.06
CA GLY A 31 -7.19 35.86 -12.22
C GLY A 31 -5.99 35.02 -12.63
N VAL A 32 -6.20 33.92 -13.37
CA VAL A 32 -5.13 32.98 -13.74
C VAL A 32 -4.99 32.89 -15.26
N ARG A 33 -3.76 33.11 -15.73
CA ARG A 33 -3.33 32.75 -17.10
C ARG A 33 -2.41 31.54 -17.00
N ALA A 34 -2.61 30.56 -17.88
CA ALA A 34 -1.83 29.33 -17.91
C ALA A 34 -1.13 29.20 -19.26
N GLU A 35 0.11 28.70 -19.24
CA GLU A 35 0.87 28.39 -20.45
C GLU A 35 0.33 27.13 -21.15
N THR A 36 -0.07 26.14 -20.35
CA THR A 36 -0.68 24.88 -20.83
C THR A 36 -2.15 24.83 -20.43
N ILE A 37 -3.02 24.50 -21.38
CA ILE A 37 -4.47 24.37 -21.17
C ILE A 37 -4.93 22.99 -21.63
N ILE A 38 -5.48 22.21 -20.70
CA ILE A 38 -6.11 20.92 -20.99
C ILE A 38 -7.63 21.12 -21.05
N ASN A 39 -8.24 20.84 -22.20
CA ASN A 39 -9.69 20.95 -22.36
C ASN A 39 -10.40 19.66 -21.91
N ALA A 40 -10.98 19.68 -20.71
CA ALA A 40 -11.76 18.57 -20.15
C ALA A 40 -13.27 18.69 -20.39
N SER A 41 -13.71 19.38 -21.45
CA SER A 41 -15.14 19.54 -21.76
C SER A 41 -15.85 18.19 -21.90
N GLY A 42 -17.01 18.05 -21.27
CA GLY A 42 -17.78 16.79 -21.26
C GLY A 42 -17.18 15.68 -20.40
N LYS A 43 -16.14 15.98 -19.61
CA LYS A 43 -15.53 15.05 -18.65
C LYS A 43 -15.76 15.53 -17.22
N THR A 44 -15.53 14.63 -16.28
CA THR A 44 -15.47 14.94 -14.84
C THR A 44 -14.01 14.97 -14.42
N VAL A 45 -13.63 16.00 -13.69
CA VAL A 45 -12.32 16.08 -13.00
C VAL A 45 -12.58 15.85 -11.52
N MET A 46 -11.81 14.96 -10.92
CA MET A 46 -11.92 14.62 -9.50
C MET A 46 -10.51 14.51 -8.88
N PRO A 47 -10.38 14.60 -7.55
CA PRO A 47 -9.12 14.27 -6.88
C PRO A 47 -8.70 12.84 -7.24
N GLY A 48 -7.40 12.60 -7.29
CA GLY A 48 -6.88 11.23 -7.35
C GLY A 48 -7.34 10.42 -6.15
N PHE A 49 -7.54 9.12 -6.33
CA PHE A 49 -8.01 8.25 -5.27
C PHE A 49 -6.89 7.95 -4.27
N VAL A 50 -7.31 7.80 -3.02
CA VAL A 50 -6.47 7.33 -1.92
C VAL A 50 -6.92 5.92 -1.59
N ASP A 51 -6.00 4.97 -1.69
CA ASP A 51 -6.20 3.60 -1.20
C ASP A 51 -5.53 3.47 0.18
N PRO A 52 -6.30 3.58 1.28
CA PRO A 52 -5.73 3.80 2.61
C PRO A 52 -5.31 2.50 3.31
N HIS A 53 -5.45 1.34 2.67
CA HIS A 53 -5.15 0.07 3.32
C HIS A 53 -4.76 -1.01 2.31
N THR A 54 -3.45 -1.26 2.15
CA THR A 54 -2.98 -2.34 1.29
C THR A 54 -1.85 -3.16 1.91
N HIS A 55 -1.79 -4.44 1.54
CA HIS A 55 -0.60 -5.26 1.68
C HIS A 55 0.03 -5.47 0.30
N LEU A 56 0.46 -4.37 -0.31
CA LEU A 56 0.96 -4.32 -1.69
C LEU A 56 2.17 -5.24 -1.92
N ILE A 57 3.02 -5.44 -0.91
CA ILE A 57 4.31 -6.11 -1.06
C ILE A 57 4.27 -7.52 -0.49
N PHE A 58 4.28 -8.49 -1.41
CA PHE A 58 4.39 -9.91 -1.11
C PHE A 58 4.96 -10.66 -2.31
N ALA A 59 5.33 -11.92 -2.11
CA ALA A 59 5.66 -12.85 -3.18
C ALA A 59 4.80 -14.11 -3.13
N GLY A 60 4.78 -14.81 -4.26
CA GLY A 60 3.93 -15.98 -4.47
C GLY A 60 2.45 -15.61 -4.61
N SER A 61 1.62 -16.63 -4.56
CA SER A 61 0.19 -16.53 -4.84
C SER A 61 -0.59 -17.57 -4.02
N ARG A 62 -1.90 -17.35 -3.87
CA ARG A 62 -2.81 -18.20 -3.06
C ARG A 62 -3.98 -18.76 -3.88
N GLU A 63 -3.81 -18.83 -5.20
CA GLU A 63 -4.72 -19.47 -6.15
C GLU A 63 -4.98 -20.95 -5.83
N ASP A 64 -3.97 -21.70 -5.38
CA ASP A 64 -4.17 -23.10 -4.99
C ASP A 64 -5.16 -23.21 -3.80
N GLU A 65 -5.09 -22.27 -2.87
CA GLU A 65 -6.00 -22.24 -1.73
C GLU A 65 -7.40 -21.83 -2.14
N PHE A 66 -7.53 -20.99 -3.18
CA PHE A 66 -8.82 -20.67 -3.77
C PHE A 66 -9.46 -21.93 -4.36
N GLN A 67 -8.69 -22.74 -5.08
CA GLN A 67 -9.16 -24.04 -5.59
C GLN A 67 -9.60 -24.96 -4.45
N MET A 68 -8.79 -25.12 -3.40
CA MET A 68 -9.16 -25.95 -2.24
C MET A 68 -10.46 -25.49 -1.58
N ARG A 69 -10.69 -24.17 -1.47
CA ARG A 69 -11.95 -23.63 -0.92
C ARG A 69 -13.14 -23.95 -1.80
N VAL A 70 -13.00 -23.85 -3.13
CA VAL A 70 -14.05 -24.22 -4.09
C VAL A 70 -14.39 -25.72 -3.97
N GLU A 71 -13.39 -26.56 -3.68
CA GLU A 71 -13.54 -28.00 -3.47
C GLU A 71 -14.06 -28.36 -2.06
N GLY A 72 -14.33 -27.37 -1.21
CA GLY A 72 -14.96 -27.55 0.11
C GLY A 72 -14.00 -27.67 1.29
N ALA A 73 -12.70 -27.43 1.11
CA ALA A 73 -11.74 -27.43 2.20
C ALA A 73 -12.04 -26.32 3.22
N SER A 74 -12.00 -26.65 4.50
CA SER A 74 -12.15 -25.64 5.55
C SER A 74 -10.89 -24.77 5.66
N TYR A 75 -11.02 -23.59 6.29
CA TYR A 75 -9.87 -22.75 6.61
C TYR A 75 -8.78 -23.51 7.39
N MET A 76 -9.19 -24.41 8.30
CA MET A 76 -8.27 -25.22 9.09
C MET A 76 -7.56 -26.29 8.25
N ASP A 77 -8.20 -26.83 7.23
CA ASP A 77 -7.57 -27.79 6.31
C ASP A 77 -6.49 -27.12 5.48
N ILE A 78 -6.76 -25.91 4.99
CA ILE A 78 -5.80 -25.09 4.25
C ILE A 78 -4.61 -24.70 5.14
N LEU A 79 -4.87 -24.31 6.38
CA LEU A 79 -3.81 -23.98 7.34
C LEU A 79 -2.95 -25.21 7.69
N ARG A 80 -3.57 -26.39 7.85
CA ARG A 80 -2.87 -27.67 8.08
C ARG A 80 -2.03 -28.10 6.87
N ALA A 81 -2.47 -27.80 5.65
CA ALA A 81 -1.70 -27.99 4.42
C ALA A 81 -0.56 -26.95 4.26
N GLY A 82 -0.36 -26.06 5.23
CA GLY A 82 0.68 -25.03 5.19
C GLY A 82 0.29 -23.79 4.38
N GLY A 83 -0.97 -23.66 3.99
CA GLY A 83 -1.53 -22.46 3.34
C GLY A 83 -1.73 -21.29 4.31
N GLY A 84 -2.57 -20.34 3.94
CA GLY A 84 -2.84 -19.16 4.73
C GLY A 84 -1.76 -18.09 4.61
N ILE A 85 -1.79 -17.13 5.54
CA ILE A 85 -0.76 -16.08 5.65
C ILE A 85 0.66 -16.64 5.71
N LEU A 86 0.85 -17.80 6.35
CA LEU A 86 2.17 -18.41 6.50
C LEU A 86 2.76 -18.88 5.15
N LYS A 87 1.94 -19.20 4.13
CA LYS A 87 2.43 -19.45 2.76
C LYS A 87 3.06 -18.18 2.21
N THR A 88 2.31 -17.07 2.21
CA THR A 88 2.79 -15.77 1.75
C THR A 88 4.03 -15.29 2.51
N VAL A 89 4.09 -15.52 3.83
CA VAL A 89 5.30 -15.21 4.62
C VAL A 89 6.50 -15.98 4.11
N ARG A 90 6.39 -17.29 3.90
CA ARG A 90 7.52 -18.09 3.40
C ARG A 90 8.00 -17.64 2.03
N GLU A 91 7.09 -17.38 1.10
CA GLU A 91 7.45 -16.93 -0.25
C GLU A 91 8.06 -15.52 -0.22
N THR A 92 7.50 -14.62 0.58
CA THR A 92 8.02 -13.24 0.73
C THR A 92 9.39 -13.23 1.42
N ARG A 93 9.65 -14.10 2.39
CA ARG A 93 10.99 -14.26 3.01
C ARG A 93 12.02 -14.75 1.98
N LYS A 94 11.66 -15.71 1.13
CA LYS A 94 12.55 -16.25 0.07
C LYS A 94 12.85 -15.23 -1.02
N ALA A 95 11.87 -14.42 -1.40
CA ALA A 95 12.03 -13.41 -2.44
C ALA A 95 13.10 -12.37 -2.08
N SER A 96 13.87 -11.99 -3.09
CA SER A 96 14.81 -10.88 -3.02
C SER A 96 14.06 -9.53 -2.97
N ALA A 97 14.76 -8.49 -2.52
CA ALA A 97 14.20 -7.14 -2.51
C ALA A 97 13.87 -6.63 -3.92
N ASP A 98 14.65 -7.03 -4.93
CA ASP A 98 14.43 -6.58 -6.31
C ASP A 98 13.23 -7.29 -6.97
N GLU A 99 13.00 -8.57 -6.66
CA GLU A 99 11.77 -9.28 -7.09
C GLU A 99 10.52 -8.61 -6.49
N LEU A 100 10.55 -8.31 -5.18
CA LEU A 100 9.45 -7.61 -4.50
C LEU A 100 9.24 -6.19 -5.06
N LEU A 101 10.32 -5.49 -5.39
CA LEU A 101 10.24 -4.16 -6.00
C LEU A 101 9.60 -4.22 -7.38
N GLY A 102 10.03 -5.16 -8.23
CA GLY A 102 9.45 -5.34 -9.57
C GLY A 102 7.96 -5.65 -9.53
N PHE A 103 7.54 -6.53 -8.60
CA PHE A 103 6.13 -6.82 -8.35
C PHE A 103 5.36 -5.57 -7.89
N GLY A 104 5.91 -4.82 -6.94
CA GLY A 104 5.30 -3.60 -6.42
C GLY A 104 5.11 -2.53 -7.50
N LEU A 105 6.12 -2.31 -8.35
CA LEU A 105 6.05 -1.34 -9.47
C LEU A 105 4.91 -1.69 -10.44
N ASN A 106 4.84 -2.94 -10.89
CA ASN A 106 3.77 -3.40 -11.78
C ASN A 106 2.38 -3.22 -11.15
N THR A 107 2.27 -3.43 -9.84
CA THR A 107 0.99 -3.26 -9.14
C THR A 107 0.61 -1.79 -9.03
N LEU A 108 1.57 -0.89 -8.75
CA LEU A 108 1.32 0.55 -8.73
C LEU A 108 0.92 1.10 -10.10
N ASP A 109 1.48 0.58 -11.20
CA ASP A 109 1.05 0.94 -12.55
C ASP A 109 -0.44 0.65 -12.76
N VAL A 110 -0.90 -0.52 -12.31
CA VAL A 110 -2.31 -0.91 -12.37
C VAL A 110 -3.16 0.02 -11.49
N MET A 111 -2.77 0.25 -10.25
CA MET A 111 -3.50 1.14 -9.33
C MET A 111 -3.64 2.57 -9.88
N LEU A 112 -2.59 3.08 -10.51
CA LEU A 112 -2.58 4.40 -11.17
C LEU A 112 -3.53 4.44 -12.38
N CYS A 113 -3.58 3.37 -13.18
CA CYS A 113 -4.53 3.27 -14.30
C CYS A 113 -6.00 3.35 -13.84
N TYR A 114 -6.29 2.92 -12.61
CA TYR A 114 -7.61 3.03 -11.98
C TYR A 114 -7.81 4.32 -11.17
N GLY A 115 -6.84 5.24 -11.20
CA GLY A 115 -6.95 6.59 -10.63
C GLY A 115 -6.39 6.76 -9.23
N THR A 116 -5.73 5.74 -8.66
CA THR A 116 -5.06 5.87 -7.35
C THR A 116 -3.81 6.72 -7.50
N THR A 117 -3.71 7.80 -6.73
CA THR A 117 -2.53 8.66 -6.68
C THR A 117 -1.79 8.58 -5.36
N THR A 118 -2.42 8.02 -4.33
CA THR A 118 -1.81 7.78 -3.01
C THR A 118 -2.25 6.42 -2.49
N VAL A 119 -1.32 5.63 -1.98
CA VAL A 119 -1.59 4.31 -1.39
C VAL A 119 -0.85 4.14 -0.08
N GLU A 120 -1.50 3.55 0.90
CA GLU A 120 -0.84 3.04 2.10
C GLU A 120 -0.36 1.61 1.85
N ALA A 121 0.94 1.35 2.08
CA ALA A 121 1.55 0.04 1.88
C ALA A 121 2.11 -0.49 3.20
N LYS A 122 1.58 -1.63 3.64
CA LYS A 122 1.96 -2.30 4.88
C LYS A 122 3.05 -3.35 4.65
N SER A 123 3.89 -3.53 5.66
CA SER A 123 4.72 -4.72 5.80
C SER A 123 3.90 -5.92 6.34
N GLY A 124 4.49 -6.80 7.15
CA GLY A 124 3.75 -7.87 7.83
C GLY A 124 3.71 -9.23 7.13
N TYR A 125 4.39 -9.38 6.00
CA TYR A 125 4.70 -10.70 5.42
C TYR A 125 6.15 -11.15 5.66
N GLY A 126 6.90 -10.43 6.48
CA GLY A 126 8.24 -10.81 6.91
C GLY A 126 8.21 -11.56 8.24
N LEU A 127 7.54 -11.01 9.25
CA LEU A 127 7.46 -11.56 10.62
C LEU A 127 8.82 -11.90 11.25
N THR A 128 9.89 -11.27 10.77
CA THR A 128 11.24 -11.26 11.34
C THR A 128 11.78 -9.85 11.16
N THR A 129 12.71 -9.43 12.01
CA THR A 129 13.33 -8.09 11.87
C THR A 129 13.94 -7.92 10.48
N LYS A 130 14.69 -8.92 9.99
CA LYS A 130 15.35 -8.86 8.68
C LYS A 130 14.36 -8.67 7.55
N ASP A 131 13.29 -9.46 7.52
CA ASP A 131 12.35 -9.47 6.41
C ASP A 131 11.36 -8.29 6.48
N GLU A 132 11.00 -7.82 7.67
CA GLU A 132 10.22 -6.58 7.84
C GLU A 132 11.03 -5.37 7.35
N MET A 133 12.32 -5.28 7.70
CA MET A 133 13.21 -4.23 7.17
C MET A 133 13.33 -4.31 5.64
N LYS A 134 13.40 -5.52 5.07
CA LYS A 134 13.45 -5.75 3.62
C LYS A 134 12.20 -5.18 2.94
N ILE A 135 11.01 -5.52 3.45
CA ILE A 135 9.74 -5.07 2.88
C ILE A 135 9.61 -3.55 2.99
N LEU A 136 9.87 -2.97 4.15
CA LEU A 136 9.80 -1.51 4.32
C LEU A 136 10.83 -0.77 3.45
N GLY A 137 12.03 -1.35 3.27
CA GLY A 137 13.03 -0.84 2.34
C GLY A 137 12.53 -0.85 0.88
N VAL A 138 11.79 -1.89 0.47
CA VAL A 138 11.14 -1.94 -0.84
C VAL A 138 10.05 -0.87 -0.95
N ILE A 139 9.19 -0.72 0.06
CA ILE A 139 8.14 0.31 0.08
C ILE A 139 8.74 1.72 -0.07
N LYS A 140 9.83 2.01 0.65
CA LYS A 140 10.56 3.27 0.53
C LYS A 140 11.10 3.50 -0.89
N ARG A 141 11.63 2.45 -1.53
CA ARG A 141 12.10 2.54 -2.93
C ARG A 141 10.95 2.76 -3.91
N LEU A 142 9.79 2.14 -3.70
CA LEU A 142 8.60 2.37 -4.54
C LEU A 142 8.17 3.83 -4.51
N ASN A 143 8.11 4.44 -3.33
CA ASN A 143 7.78 5.87 -3.18
C ASN A 143 8.76 6.79 -3.92
N GLN A 144 10.02 6.36 -4.11
CA GLN A 144 11.04 7.13 -4.82
C GLN A 144 11.00 6.93 -6.35
N LEU A 145 10.49 5.79 -6.81
CA LEU A 145 10.61 5.36 -8.20
C LEU A 145 9.29 5.46 -8.99
N HIS A 146 8.16 5.57 -8.30
CA HIS A 146 6.83 5.62 -8.92
C HIS A 146 6.15 6.98 -8.73
N ALA A 147 5.17 7.31 -9.58
CA ALA A 147 4.42 8.56 -9.50
C ALA A 147 3.29 8.56 -8.44
N VAL A 148 3.01 7.40 -7.85
CA VAL A 148 2.00 7.25 -6.79
C VAL A 148 2.71 7.46 -5.47
N ASP A 149 2.15 8.31 -4.61
CA ASP A 149 2.66 8.50 -3.26
C ASP A 149 2.40 7.22 -2.44
N VAL A 150 3.46 6.62 -1.89
CA VAL A 150 3.38 5.40 -1.10
C VAL A 150 3.68 5.71 0.36
N VAL A 151 2.69 5.54 1.22
CA VAL A 151 2.76 5.77 2.67
C VAL A 151 3.12 4.46 3.38
N PRO A 152 4.31 4.35 4.00
CA PRO A 152 4.77 3.10 4.61
C PRO A 152 4.18 2.90 6.01
N THR A 153 3.62 1.70 6.24
CA THR A 153 3.12 1.27 7.54
C THR A 153 3.84 -0.02 7.98
N PHE A 154 4.45 0.01 9.17
CA PHE A 154 5.01 -1.18 9.78
C PHE A 154 3.89 -2.03 10.39
N MET A 155 3.85 -3.32 10.06
CA MET A 155 2.87 -4.27 10.59
C MET A 155 3.52 -5.60 10.97
N GLY A 156 4.60 -5.56 11.77
CA GLY A 156 5.25 -6.79 12.24
C GLY A 156 4.31 -7.69 13.06
N ALA A 157 3.29 -7.14 13.70
CA ALA A 157 2.27 -7.87 14.42
C ALA A 157 1.07 -8.30 13.53
N HIS A 158 1.33 -8.80 12.32
CA HIS A 158 0.29 -9.30 11.41
C HIS A 158 -0.14 -10.74 11.74
N ALA A 159 0.81 -11.58 12.17
CA ALA A 159 0.55 -12.92 12.69
C ALA A 159 1.72 -13.38 13.57
N VAL A 160 1.50 -14.45 14.34
CA VAL A 160 2.59 -15.12 15.08
C VAL A 160 3.34 -16.05 14.10
N PRO A 161 4.64 -15.84 13.87
CA PRO A 161 5.43 -16.70 12.99
C PRO A 161 5.59 -18.11 13.58
N ALA A 162 5.87 -19.09 12.71
CA ALA A 162 5.86 -20.50 13.08
C ALA A 162 6.84 -20.86 14.21
N GLU A 163 7.98 -20.16 14.25
CA GLU A 163 9.04 -20.31 15.24
C GLU A 163 8.59 -19.90 16.67
N TYR A 164 7.54 -19.07 16.77
CA TYR A 164 6.98 -18.56 18.03
C TYR A 164 5.55 -19.05 18.31
N ARG A 165 5.08 -20.09 17.62
CA ARG A 165 3.71 -20.63 17.77
C ARG A 165 3.34 -20.94 19.22
N ASN A 166 4.30 -21.43 20.02
CA ASN A 166 4.10 -21.80 21.41
C ASN A 166 4.61 -20.73 22.40
N ALA A 167 5.03 -19.57 21.91
CA ALA A 167 5.56 -18.46 22.70
C ALA A 167 5.22 -17.10 22.04
N PRO A 168 3.93 -16.78 21.82
CA PRO A 168 3.52 -15.55 21.16
C PRO A 168 3.95 -14.28 21.94
N GLU A 169 4.04 -14.35 23.27
CA GLU A 169 4.52 -13.25 24.11
C GLU A 169 5.97 -12.90 23.82
N ASP A 170 6.81 -13.89 23.51
CA ASP A 170 8.20 -13.65 23.15
C ASP A 170 8.31 -13.01 21.76
N TYR A 171 7.40 -13.34 20.83
CA TYR A 171 7.32 -12.63 19.55
C TYR A 171 6.89 -11.17 19.73
N VAL A 172 5.92 -10.90 20.59
CA VAL A 172 5.50 -9.53 20.91
C VAL A 172 6.66 -8.72 21.48
N LYS A 173 7.47 -9.29 22.38
CA LYS A 173 8.69 -8.63 22.88
C LYS A 173 9.63 -8.26 21.74
N ILE A 174 9.86 -9.14 20.76
CA ILE A 174 10.70 -8.81 19.59
C ILE A 174 10.10 -7.67 18.77
N VAL A 175 8.79 -7.67 18.54
CA VAL A 175 8.14 -6.57 17.82
C VAL A 175 8.35 -5.24 18.55
N VAL A 176 8.13 -5.21 19.86
CA VAL A 176 8.17 -3.98 20.68
C VAL A 176 9.60 -3.51 20.98
N GLU A 177 10.48 -4.41 21.38
CA GLU A 177 11.82 -4.10 21.89
C GLU A 177 12.87 -4.07 20.78
N GLU A 178 12.62 -4.73 19.65
CA GLU A 178 13.59 -4.81 18.54
C GLU A 178 13.07 -4.17 17.24
N MET A 179 11.92 -4.61 16.72
CA MET A 179 11.48 -4.20 15.39
C MET A 179 11.06 -2.73 15.34
N ILE A 180 10.16 -2.28 16.23
CA ILE A 180 9.69 -0.89 16.27
C ILE A 180 10.86 0.10 16.42
N PRO A 181 11.81 -0.09 17.37
CA PRO A 181 12.97 0.79 17.48
C PRO A 181 13.83 0.84 16.21
N LYS A 182 14.10 -0.31 15.56
CA LYS A 182 14.89 -0.35 14.33
C LYS A 182 14.18 0.29 13.13
N VAL A 183 12.85 0.16 13.03
CA VAL A 183 12.04 0.83 12.00
C VAL A 183 12.13 2.34 12.18
N ALA A 184 11.99 2.82 13.42
CA ALA A 184 12.06 4.23 13.76
C ALA A 184 13.46 4.81 13.51
N GLU A 185 14.52 4.13 13.95
CA GLU A 185 15.92 4.55 13.75
C GLU A 185 16.27 4.73 12.25
N LYS A 186 15.70 3.89 11.39
CA LYS A 186 15.94 3.92 9.93
C LYS A 186 14.92 4.74 9.15
N GLU A 187 13.93 5.33 9.83
CA GLU A 187 12.84 6.10 9.22
C GLU A 187 12.21 5.33 8.05
N LEU A 188 11.79 4.09 8.36
CA LEU A 188 11.28 3.13 7.37
C LEU A 188 9.75 3.06 7.32
N ALA A 189 9.04 3.56 8.34
CA ALA A 189 7.59 3.63 8.37
C ALA A 189 7.11 4.92 9.02
N GLU A 190 5.95 5.41 8.58
CA GLU A 190 5.25 6.55 9.18
C GLU A 190 4.24 6.09 10.23
N PHE A 191 3.62 4.93 10.01
CA PHE A 191 2.63 4.34 10.92
C PHE A 191 3.04 2.95 11.40
N CYS A 192 2.42 2.51 12.50
CA CYS A 192 2.49 1.15 13.02
C CYS A 192 1.07 0.59 13.13
N ASP A 193 0.88 -0.64 12.68
CA ASP A 193 -0.41 -1.35 12.66
C ASP A 193 -0.28 -2.76 13.26
N VAL A 194 -1.40 -3.35 13.64
CA VAL A 194 -1.51 -4.69 14.25
C VAL A 194 -2.78 -5.38 13.77
N PHE A 195 -2.69 -6.69 13.52
CA PHE A 195 -3.88 -7.50 13.24
C PHE A 195 -4.42 -8.07 14.56
N CYS A 196 -5.68 -7.77 14.87
CA CYS A 196 -6.36 -8.18 16.11
C CYS A 196 -7.52 -9.16 15.85
#